data_AF-A0A402DWH5-F1
#
_entry.id   AF-A0A402DWH5-F1
#
_cell.length_a   1.000
_cell.length_b   1.000
_cell.length_c   1.000
_cell.angle_alpha   90.00
_cell.angle_beta   90.00
_cell.angle_gamma   90.00
#
_symmetry.space_group_name_H-M   'P 1'
#
loop_
_entity.id
_entity.type
_entity.pdbx_description
1 polymer ?
#
loop_
_entity_poly.entity_id
_entity_poly.type
_entity_poly.pdbx_seq_one_letter_code
_entity_poly.pdbx_strand_id
1 'polypeptide(L)'
;MLHRAAAAVSLACLLLGGSAAAAHAGGSDDPTPYTVTAEGLTLPAGRTFVEHDHVNVRYVVDGETRSAMLHVQAATAQGAFAGRGDVRWSELGLPERYCVTWVEVSGYNEHFGEGGQRPVCTSDTTPPPRTAVPVAPIPAEPATPPGSDATPTPTPTPEPSPSVSGAVLDTSPGATPSATPSATPDPRAEVLAAGDGPSRGGLAITGSDVLIPVLGVGTAALAAGIVLRSLHRRSRGTGPAHRR
;
A
#
# COMPACT_ATOMS: atom_id res chain seq x y z
N MET A 1 33.28 -50.49 -53.42
CA MET A 1 32.81 -49.13 -53.73
C MET A 1 32.30 -48.50 -52.44
N LEU A 2 33.15 -47.69 -51.80
CA LEU A 2 32.91 -47.11 -50.47
C LEU A 2 31.93 -45.94 -50.57
N HIS A 3 30.84 -45.96 -49.79
CA HIS A 3 30.04 -44.77 -49.52
C HIS A 3 30.50 -44.16 -48.20
N ARG A 4 31.12 -42.99 -48.29
CA ARG A 4 31.57 -42.15 -47.17
C ARG A 4 30.35 -41.56 -46.47
N ALA A 5 30.12 -41.93 -45.21
CA ALA A 5 29.17 -41.23 -44.35
C ALA A 5 29.91 -40.10 -43.60
N ALA A 6 29.68 -38.86 -44.03
CA ALA A 6 30.16 -37.68 -43.33
C ALA A 6 29.15 -37.28 -42.25
N ALA A 7 29.52 -37.44 -40.98
CA ALA A 7 28.75 -36.94 -39.84
C ALA A 7 29.05 -35.45 -39.65
N ALA A 8 28.09 -34.59 -40.00
CA ALA A 8 28.13 -33.17 -39.71
C ALA A 8 27.67 -32.95 -38.26
N VAL A 9 28.61 -32.69 -37.34
CA VAL A 9 28.32 -32.26 -35.98
C VAL A 9 28.12 -30.74 -35.99
N SER A 10 26.87 -30.30 -36.05
CA SER A 10 26.51 -28.89 -35.94
C SER A 10 26.62 -28.43 -34.49
N LEU A 11 27.75 -27.81 -34.16
CA LEU A 11 27.99 -27.14 -32.88
C LEU A 11 27.24 -25.79 -32.86
N ALA A 12 25.94 -25.82 -32.57
CA ALA A 12 25.14 -24.63 -32.33
C ALA A 12 25.13 -24.30 -30.82
N CYS A 13 26.20 -23.66 -30.34
CA CYS A 13 26.19 -23.01 -29.03
C CYS A 13 25.33 -21.73 -29.12
N LEU A 14 24.01 -21.88 -28.91
CA LEU A 14 23.12 -20.75 -28.68
C LEU A 14 23.42 -20.18 -27.28
N LEU A 15 24.21 -19.11 -27.24
CA LEU A 15 24.38 -18.26 -26.07
C LEU A 15 23.07 -17.51 -25.81
N LEU A 16 22.13 -18.14 -25.10
CA LEU A 16 21.02 -17.44 -24.45
C LEU A 16 21.54 -16.73 -23.19
N GLY A 17 22.43 -15.76 -23.39
CA GLY A 17 22.73 -14.73 -22.40
C GLY A 17 21.63 -13.68 -22.42
N GLY A 18 20.40 -14.09 -22.07
CA GLY A 18 19.31 -13.15 -21.87
C GLY A 18 19.62 -12.35 -20.61
N SER A 19 20.14 -11.14 -20.78
CA SER A 19 20.15 -10.14 -19.72
C SER A 19 18.70 -10.02 -19.22
N ALA A 20 18.44 -10.53 -18.02
CA ALA A 20 17.26 -10.14 -17.27
C ALA A 20 17.46 -8.65 -16.95
N ALA A 21 17.15 -7.79 -17.92
CA ALA A 21 16.79 -6.43 -17.60
C ALA A 21 15.62 -6.58 -16.63
N ALA A 22 15.88 -6.30 -15.34
CA ALA A 22 14.81 -6.10 -14.40
C ALA A 22 13.89 -5.10 -15.08
N ALA A 23 12.70 -5.53 -15.44
CA ALA A 23 11.67 -4.61 -15.83
C ALA A 23 11.43 -3.77 -14.58
N HIS A 24 12.10 -2.63 -14.50
CA HIS A 24 11.69 -1.53 -13.67
C HIS A 24 10.34 -1.13 -14.27
N ALA A 25 9.27 -1.74 -13.74
CA ALA A 25 7.94 -1.19 -13.92
C ALA A 25 8.08 0.27 -13.53
N GLY A 26 7.93 1.16 -14.52
CA GLY A 26 8.02 2.60 -14.32
C GLY A 26 6.86 3.03 -13.45
N GLY A 27 6.97 2.79 -12.15
CA GLY A 27 6.34 3.61 -11.15
C GLY A 27 6.85 5.02 -11.32
N SER A 28 6.04 6.01 -10.96
CA SER A 28 6.46 7.40 -11.01
C SER A 28 7.62 7.59 -10.02
N ASP A 29 8.85 7.44 -10.50
CA ASP A 29 10.09 7.64 -9.74
C ASP A 29 10.30 9.12 -9.37
N ASP A 30 9.36 9.98 -9.77
CA ASP A 30 9.37 11.38 -9.41
C ASP A 30 9.23 11.55 -7.89
N PRO A 31 9.90 12.57 -7.31
CA PRO A 31 9.75 12.88 -5.90
C PRO A 31 8.27 13.09 -5.54
N THR A 32 7.83 12.47 -4.44
CA THR A 32 6.48 12.70 -3.94
C THR A 32 6.31 14.19 -3.59
N PRO A 33 5.17 14.81 -3.95
CA PRO A 33 4.92 16.22 -3.61
C PRO A 33 4.67 16.42 -2.11
N TYR A 34 4.29 15.36 -1.39
CA TYR A 34 4.14 15.32 0.07
C TYR A 34 5.39 14.75 0.75
N THR A 35 5.51 15.00 2.06
CA THR A 35 6.63 14.53 2.88
C THR A 35 6.19 13.39 3.80
N VAL A 36 6.96 12.29 3.81
CA VAL A 36 6.80 11.16 4.73
C VAL A 36 7.95 11.17 5.73
N THR A 37 7.63 11.19 7.02
CA THR A 37 8.60 11.09 8.13
C THR A 37 8.30 9.88 9.01
N ALA A 38 9.12 9.68 10.05
CA ALA A 38 8.90 8.62 11.02
C ALA A 38 7.69 8.90 11.93
N GLU A 39 7.22 10.15 11.99
CA GLU A 39 6.13 10.59 12.85
C GLU A 39 4.79 10.68 12.10
N GLY A 40 4.84 11.00 10.81
CA GLY A 40 3.63 11.24 10.03
C GLY A 40 3.84 11.53 8.55
N LEU A 41 2.75 12.00 7.95
CA LEU A 41 2.65 12.54 6.61
C LEU A 41 2.33 14.03 6.69
N THR A 42 2.94 14.84 5.83
CA THR A 42 2.60 16.26 5.65
C THR A 42 2.36 16.54 4.17
N LEU A 43 1.19 17.12 3.87
CA LEU A 43 0.81 17.56 2.53
C LEU A 43 1.57 18.85 2.14
N PRO A 44 1.68 19.16 0.83
CA PRO A 44 2.20 20.44 0.38
C PRO A 44 1.49 21.64 1.02
N ALA A 45 2.20 22.76 1.17
CA ALA A 45 1.63 23.97 1.73
C ALA A 45 0.33 24.39 1.01
N GLY A 46 -0.70 24.74 1.79
CA GLY A 46 -2.02 25.11 1.26
C GLY A 46 -2.89 23.94 0.81
N ARG A 47 -2.41 22.70 0.92
CA ARG A 47 -3.22 21.48 0.72
C ARG A 47 -3.70 20.96 2.07
N THR A 48 -4.95 20.52 2.08
CA THR A 48 -5.58 19.86 3.22
C THR A 48 -6.37 18.66 2.73
N PHE A 49 -6.61 17.69 3.60
CA PHE A 49 -7.54 16.61 3.29
C PHE A 49 -8.96 17.14 3.14
N VAL A 50 -9.71 16.60 2.19
CA VAL A 50 -11.12 16.88 1.96
C VAL A 50 -11.96 15.60 2.06
N GLU A 51 -13.28 15.74 2.03
CA GLU A 51 -14.19 14.58 1.99
C GLU A 51 -13.81 13.64 0.83
N HIS A 52 -13.77 12.34 1.13
CA HIS A 52 -13.36 11.23 0.25
C HIS A 52 -11.86 11.10 -0.04
N ASP A 53 -11.01 11.95 0.54
CA ASP A 53 -9.58 11.69 0.50
C ASP A 53 -9.22 10.40 1.24
N HIS A 54 -8.11 9.79 0.84
CA HIS A 54 -7.59 8.60 1.48
C HIS A 54 -6.06 8.59 1.51
N VAL A 55 -5.54 7.89 2.51
CA VAL A 55 -4.11 7.59 2.63
C VAL A 55 -3.98 6.10 2.88
N ASN A 56 -3.21 5.41 2.03
CA ASN A 56 -2.87 4.01 2.22
C ASN A 56 -1.40 3.93 2.67
N VAL A 57 -1.15 3.24 3.77
CA VAL A 57 0.19 3.10 4.35
C VAL A 57 0.55 1.63 4.44
N ARG A 58 1.74 1.25 3.97
CA ARG A 58 2.36 -0.03 4.31
C ARG A 58 3.56 0.22 5.21
N TYR A 59 3.68 -0.61 6.23
CA TYR A 59 4.72 -0.49 7.24
C TYR A 59 5.16 -1.87 7.73
N VAL A 60 6.37 -1.95 8.28
CA VAL A 60 6.95 -3.17 8.83
C VAL A 60 7.08 -3.04 10.34
N VAL A 61 6.67 -4.08 11.07
CA VAL A 61 6.80 -4.21 12.53
C VAL A 61 7.37 -5.59 12.80
N ASP A 62 8.52 -5.68 13.48
CA ASP A 62 9.17 -6.96 13.82
C ASP A 62 9.38 -7.89 12.59
N GLY A 63 9.64 -7.30 11.43
CA GLY A 63 9.80 -8.03 10.15
C GLY A 63 8.49 -8.37 9.44
N GLU A 64 7.33 -8.16 10.06
CA GLU A 64 6.02 -8.37 9.44
C GLU A 64 5.52 -7.13 8.70
N THR A 65 5.10 -7.29 7.45
CA THR A 65 4.42 -6.22 6.71
C THR A 65 2.96 -6.10 7.16
N ARG A 66 2.55 -4.87 7.46
CA ARG A 66 1.19 -4.47 7.85
C ARG A 66 0.73 -3.28 7.02
N SER A 67 -0.54 -2.94 7.15
CA SER A 67 -1.14 -1.81 6.43
C SER A 67 -2.15 -1.07 7.29
N ALA A 68 -2.24 0.23 7.08
CA ALA A 68 -3.23 1.11 7.69
C ALA A 68 -3.85 2.00 6.60
N MET A 69 -5.08 2.43 6.82
CA MET A 69 -5.80 3.27 5.88
C MET A 69 -6.51 4.40 6.62
N LEU A 70 -6.36 5.61 6.09
CA LEU A 70 -7.22 6.75 6.39
C LEU A 70 -8.23 6.89 5.25
N HIS A 71 -9.52 6.99 5.58
CA HIS A 71 -10.55 7.41 4.65
C HIS A 71 -11.31 8.58 5.27
N VAL A 72 -11.16 9.77 4.69
CA VAL A 72 -11.78 10.98 5.23
C VAL A 72 -13.25 11.00 4.82
N GLN A 73 -14.11 10.69 5.78
CA GLN A 73 -15.56 10.67 5.56
C GLN A 73 -16.27 11.32 6.74
N ALA A 74 -17.07 12.36 6.47
CA ALA A 74 -17.67 13.25 7.47
C ALA A 74 -18.50 12.52 8.53
N ALA A 75 -19.13 11.41 8.17
CA ALA A 75 -19.95 10.60 9.07
C ALA A 75 -19.15 9.61 9.95
N THR A 76 -17.81 9.66 9.90
CA THR A 76 -16.92 8.73 10.61
C THR A 76 -15.97 9.48 11.55
N ALA A 77 -15.35 8.76 12.49
CA ALA A 77 -14.31 9.33 13.33
C ALA A 77 -13.12 9.90 12.51
N GLN A 78 -12.87 9.33 11.33
CA GLN A 78 -11.82 9.79 10.41
C GLN A 78 -12.21 11.06 9.63
N GLY A 79 -13.48 11.50 9.69
CA GLY A 79 -13.89 12.81 9.17
C GLY A 79 -13.19 13.99 9.86
N ALA A 80 -12.67 13.79 11.08
CA ALA A 80 -11.89 14.79 11.81
C ALA A 80 -10.57 15.20 11.12
N PHE A 81 -10.14 14.46 10.08
CA PHE A 81 -9.00 14.83 9.27
C PHE A 81 -9.30 15.85 8.17
N ALA A 82 -10.58 16.08 7.85
CA ALA A 82 -10.96 17.12 6.88
C ALA A 82 -10.45 18.49 7.33
N GLY A 83 -9.78 19.20 6.42
CA GLY A 83 -9.15 20.50 6.68
C GLY A 83 -7.76 20.45 7.32
N ARG A 84 -7.23 19.26 7.66
CA ARG A 84 -5.84 19.12 8.15
C ARG A 84 -4.86 18.99 6.98
N GLY A 85 -3.63 19.48 7.18
CA GLY A 85 -2.51 19.31 6.23
C GLY A 85 -1.57 18.15 6.58
N ASP A 86 -1.85 17.42 7.65
CA ASP A 86 -0.97 16.40 8.21
C ASP A 86 -1.77 15.25 8.86
N VAL A 87 -1.12 14.09 8.95
CA VAL A 87 -1.60 12.89 9.68
C VAL A 87 -0.42 12.32 10.46
N ARG A 88 -0.61 12.06 11.76
CA ARG A 88 0.36 11.29 12.53
C ARG A 88 0.07 9.81 12.43
N TRP A 89 1.11 9.01 12.33
CA TRP A 89 1.00 7.55 12.24
C TRP A 89 0.35 6.93 13.49
N SER A 90 0.57 7.51 14.66
CA SER A 90 -0.11 7.10 15.90
C SER A 90 -1.64 7.30 15.84
N GLU A 91 -2.12 8.28 15.08
CA GLU A 91 -3.58 8.50 14.91
C GLU A 91 -4.22 7.44 14.00
N LEU A 92 -3.42 6.77 13.17
CA LEU A 92 -3.82 5.61 12.38
C LEU A 92 -3.59 4.27 13.11
N GLY A 93 -3.13 4.32 14.36
CA GLY A 93 -2.89 3.13 15.17
C GLY A 93 -1.60 2.36 14.85
N LEU A 94 -0.62 2.99 14.18
CA LEU A 94 0.70 2.39 14.05
C LEU A 94 1.36 2.28 15.44
N PRO A 95 2.10 1.18 15.73
CA PRO A 95 2.79 1.00 17.01
C PRO A 95 3.94 2.00 17.16
N GLU A 96 4.66 2.01 18.29
CA GLU A 96 5.78 2.93 18.49
C GLU A 96 7.05 2.56 17.68
N ARG A 97 7.17 1.30 17.26
CA ARG A 97 8.35 0.74 16.59
C ARG A 97 7.96 0.15 15.25
N TYR A 98 8.28 0.86 14.17
CA TYR A 98 7.94 0.45 12.81
C TYR A 98 8.83 1.14 11.77
N CYS A 99 8.76 0.65 10.54
CA CYS A 99 9.29 1.32 9.36
C CYS A 99 8.19 1.52 8.32
N VAL A 100 7.89 2.76 7.95
CA VAL A 100 7.01 3.05 6.81
C VAL A 100 7.76 2.72 5.54
N THR A 101 7.23 1.80 4.74
CA THR A 101 7.86 1.31 3.51
C THR A 101 7.17 1.84 2.25
N TRP A 102 5.88 2.21 2.35
CA TRP A 102 5.13 2.72 1.22
C TRP A 102 3.96 3.61 1.67
N VAL A 103 3.70 4.70 0.96
CA VAL A 103 2.54 5.60 1.19
C VAL A 103 1.95 6.03 -0.14
N GLU A 104 0.62 5.98 -0.22
CA GLU A 104 -0.19 6.61 -1.26
C GLU A 104 -1.13 7.62 -0.63
N VAL A 105 -1.30 8.76 -1.30
CA VAL A 105 -2.17 9.85 -0.89
C VAL A 105 -3.08 10.20 -2.06
N SER A 106 -4.39 10.27 -1.81
CA SER A 106 -5.37 10.61 -2.84
C SER A 106 -5.03 11.92 -3.55
N GLY A 107 -5.22 11.92 -4.87
CA GLY A 107 -4.97 13.10 -5.71
C GLY A 107 -3.50 13.30 -6.11
N TYR A 108 -2.59 12.42 -5.71
CA TYR A 108 -1.22 12.37 -6.22
C TYR A 108 -0.97 11.03 -6.93
N ASN A 109 -0.20 11.06 -8.01
CA ASN A 109 0.15 9.85 -8.76
C ASN A 109 1.47 9.23 -8.26
N GLU A 110 2.25 10.01 -7.52
CA GLU A 110 3.53 9.60 -6.96
C GLU A 110 3.32 8.96 -5.59
N HIS A 111 3.86 7.75 -5.41
CA HIS A 111 3.79 7.00 -4.15
C HIS A 111 5.17 6.90 -3.50
N PHE A 112 5.21 7.21 -2.20
CA PHE A 112 6.42 6.99 -1.42
C PHE A 112 6.76 5.49 -1.42
N GLY A 113 8.02 5.14 -1.65
CA GLY A 113 8.51 3.76 -1.64
C GLY A 113 8.39 3.02 -2.97
N GLU A 114 7.59 3.51 -3.93
CA GLU A 114 7.46 2.88 -5.25
C GLU A 114 8.74 3.02 -6.08
N GLY A 115 9.41 4.18 -6.01
CA GLY A 115 10.67 4.46 -6.69
C GLY A 115 11.92 4.05 -5.91
N GLY A 116 11.80 3.09 -4.98
CA GLY A 116 12.93 2.59 -4.19
C GLY A 116 13.41 3.54 -3.10
N GLN A 117 12.57 4.51 -2.68
CA GLN A 117 12.87 5.35 -1.52
C GLN A 117 13.10 4.46 -0.30
N ARG A 118 14.10 4.81 0.51
CA ARG A 118 14.43 4.04 1.72
C ARG A 118 13.28 4.12 2.72
N PRO A 119 12.92 3.02 3.41
CA PRO A 119 11.93 3.05 4.47
C PRO A 119 12.26 4.09 5.55
N VAL A 120 11.24 4.77 6.07
CA VAL A 120 11.39 5.69 7.19
C VAL A 120 11.03 4.97 8.47
N CYS A 121 12.04 4.70 9.29
CA CYS A 121 11.88 3.99 10.56
C CYS A 121 11.78 4.97 11.72
N THR A 122 10.92 4.66 12.69
CA THR A 122 11.04 5.24 14.02
C THR A 122 12.43 4.91 14.55
N SER A 123 13.25 5.93 14.77
CA SER A 123 14.59 5.72 15.28
C SER A 123 14.52 4.95 16.59
N ASP A 124 15.45 4.02 16.77
CA ASP A 124 15.63 3.30 18.03
C ASP A 124 16.01 4.20 19.20
N THR A 125 16.19 5.49 18.93
CA THR A 125 16.52 6.51 19.90
C THR A 125 15.47 6.49 21.00
N THR A 126 15.81 5.77 22.07
CA THR A 126 15.32 6.03 23.41
C THR A 126 15.17 7.55 23.50
N PRO A 127 13.96 8.08 23.72
CA PRO A 127 13.78 9.52 23.80
C PRO A 127 14.88 10.03 24.70
N PRO A 128 15.69 11.03 24.26
CA PRO A 128 16.87 11.45 25.01
C PRO A 128 16.42 11.59 26.46
N PRO A 129 17.12 10.95 27.43
CA PRO A 129 16.67 10.95 28.82
C PRO A 129 16.31 12.38 29.12
N ARG A 130 15.03 12.63 29.45
CA ARG A 130 14.56 13.99 29.70
C ARG A 130 15.56 14.54 30.69
N THR A 131 16.42 15.43 30.23
CA THR A 131 17.33 16.12 31.14
C THR A 131 16.35 16.83 32.03
N ALA A 132 16.19 16.33 33.26
CA ALA A 132 15.31 16.95 34.23
C ALA A 132 15.74 18.41 34.19
N VAL A 133 14.88 19.27 33.64
CA VAL A 133 15.14 20.70 33.66
C VAL A 133 15.42 20.95 35.12
N PRO A 134 16.62 21.45 35.49
CA PRO A 134 16.93 21.74 36.87
C PRO A 134 15.73 22.54 37.35
N VAL A 135 14.98 21.99 38.32
CA VAL A 135 13.87 22.72 38.92
C VAL A 135 14.54 23.98 39.42
N ALA A 136 14.28 25.11 38.74
CA ALA A 136 14.79 26.38 39.18
C ALA A 136 14.37 26.47 40.65
N PRO A 137 15.31 26.77 41.57
CA PRO A 137 14.95 26.92 42.97
C PRO A 137 13.74 27.85 43.01
N ILE A 138 12.65 27.35 43.61
CA ILE A 138 11.39 28.08 43.74
C ILE A 138 11.78 29.50 44.19
N PRO A 139 11.52 30.54 43.38
CA PRO A 139 11.82 31.90 43.78
C PRO A 139 11.24 32.12 45.17
N ALA A 140 12.06 32.57 46.11
CA ALA A 140 11.60 32.89 47.45
C ALA A 140 10.36 33.79 47.31
N GLU A 141 9.29 33.40 47.98
CA GLU A 141 7.99 34.07 47.96
C GLU A 141 8.24 35.59 48.13
N PRO A 142 7.91 36.42 47.12
CA PRO A 142 8.10 37.86 47.22
C PRO A 142 7.34 38.37 48.45
N ALA A 143 8.05 39.07 49.34
CA ALA A 143 7.41 39.73 50.47
C ALA A 143 6.27 40.62 49.93
N THR A 144 5.05 40.32 50.38
CA THR A 144 3.82 41.00 49.98
C THR A 144 3.99 42.51 50.20
N PRO A 145 3.97 43.35 49.14
CA PRO A 145 3.90 44.79 49.34
C PRO A 145 2.59 45.15 50.04
N PRO A 146 2.57 46.16 50.93
CA PRO A 146 1.34 46.63 51.56
C PRO A 146 0.35 47.09 50.49
N GLY A 147 -0.88 46.62 50.64
CA GLY A 147 -1.95 46.73 49.65
C GLY A 147 -2.16 48.14 49.14
N SER A 148 -2.13 48.28 47.81
CA SER A 148 -2.77 49.41 47.14
C SER A 148 -4.21 49.03 46.85
N ASP A 149 -5.12 49.87 47.34
CA ASP A 149 -6.56 49.81 47.10
C ASP A 149 -6.88 49.48 45.63
N ALA A 150 -7.51 48.33 45.43
CA ALA A 150 -8.01 47.93 44.13
C ALA A 150 -9.21 48.81 43.77
N THR A 151 -9.05 49.61 42.71
CA THR A 151 -10.15 50.28 42.01
C THR A 151 -11.13 49.21 41.49
N PRO A 152 -12.46 49.38 41.69
CA PRO A 152 -13.43 48.37 41.27
C PRO A 152 -13.41 48.19 39.75
N THR A 153 -13.15 46.95 39.32
CA THR A 153 -13.26 46.52 37.92
C THR A 153 -14.72 46.66 37.47
N PRO A 154 -15.02 47.36 36.35
CA PRO A 154 -16.37 47.48 35.84
C PRO A 154 -16.89 46.11 35.36
N THR A 155 -18.10 45.78 35.81
CA THR A 155 -18.87 44.60 35.40
C THR A 155 -18.99 44.55 33.87
N PRO A 156 -18.61 43.45 33.20
CA PRO A 156 -18.80 43.33 31.76
C PRO A 156 -20.29 43.33 31.41
N THR A 157 -20.65 44.19 30.46
CA THR A 157 -21.99 44.25 29.86
C THR A 157 -22.31 42.94 29.15
N PRO A 158 -23.48 42.32 29.38
CA PRO A 158 -23.85 41.07 28.71
C PRO A 158 -23.99 41.29 27.20
N GLU A 159 -23.34 40.40 26.44
CA GLU A 159 -23.39 40.33 24.98
C GLU A 159 -24.80 39.90 24.52
N PRO A 160 -25.40 40.57 23.51
CA PRO A 160 -26.75 40.24 23.07
C PRO A 160 -26.81 38.87 22.39
N SER A 161 -27.75 38.06 22.87
CA SER A 161 -28.11 36.74 22.35
C SER A 161 -28.59 36.84 20.88
N PRO A 162 -28.01 36.08 19.92
CA PRO A 162 -28.50 36.07 18.55
C PRO A 162 -29.86 35.35 18.49
N SER A 163 -30.88 36.08 18.06
CA SER A 163 -32.21 35.57 17.77
C SER A 163 -32.20 34.93 16.37
N VAL A 164 -32.18 33.60 16.30
CA VAL A 164 -32.34 32.87 15.03
C VAL A 164 -33.84 32.61 14.82
N SER A 165 -34.46 33.50 14.02
CA SER A 165 -35.76 33.26 13.38
C SER A 165 -35.63 32.17 12.31
N GLY A 166 -36.59 31.26 12.31
CA GLY A 166 -36.55 30.02 11.55
C GLY A 166 -36.71 30.14 10.04
N ALA A 167 -36.47 29.00 9.40
CA ALA A 167 -37.08 28.62 8.14
C ALA A 167 -37.30 27.11 8.16
N VAL A 168 -38.57 26.72 8.34
CA VAL A 168 -39.07 25.39 8.00
C VAL A 168 -38.98 25.22 6.49
N LEU A 169 -38.25 24.22 6.03
CA LEU A 169 -38.44 23.65 4.70
C LEU A 169 -38.82 22.18 4.83
N ASP A 170 -40.14 22.02 4.80
CA ASP A 170 -40.87 20.87 4.29
C ASP A 170 -40.46 20.59 2.83
N THR A 171 -39.95 19.40 2.54
CA THR A 171 -40.19 18.69 1.26
C THR A 171 -39.90 17.19 1.40
N SER A 172 -40.98 16.43 1.60
CA SER A 172 -41.39 15.21 0.87
C SER A 172 -40.35 14.11 0.52
N PRO A 173 -40.52 12.87 1.03
CA PRO A 173 -39.81 11.68 0.54
C PRO A 173 -40.63 10.98 -0.57
N GLY A 174 -40.03 10.73 -1.73
CA GLY A 174 -40.73 9.99 -2.78
C GLY A 174 -39.92 9.70 -4.04
N ALA A 175 -39.06 8.68 -4.00
CA ALA A 175 -38.72 7.92 -5.21
C ALA A 175 -38.38 6.46 -4.85
N THR A 176 -39.32 5.59 -5.22
CA THR A 176 -39.27 4.13 -5.17
C THR A 176 -38.24 3.58 -6.18
N PRO A 177 -37.54 2.47 -5.88
CA PRO A 177 -36.51 1.92 -6.75
C PRO A 177 -37.09 1.26 -8.01
N SER A 178 -36.46 1.47 -9.16
CA SER A 178 -36.74 0.69 -10.36
C SER A 178 -35.54 0.70 -11.31
N ALA A 179 -34.82 -0.42 -11.37
CA ALA A 179 -34.48 -1.12 -12.62
C ALA A 179 -33.46 -2.24 -12.34
N THR A 180 -33.98 -3.47 -12.30
CA THR A 180 -33.26 -4.67 -12.70
C THR A 180 -33.16 -4.68 -14.23
N PRO A 181 -31.95 -4.90 -14.80
CA PRO A 181 -31.84 -5.90 -15.86
C PRO A 181 -30.67 -6.85 -15.54
N SER A 182 -30.96 -8.14 -15.41
CA SER A 182 -31.06 -9.13 -16.49
C SER A 182 -29.70 -9.76 -16.79
N ALA A 183 -29.56 -11.00 -16.32
CA ALA A 183 -28.43 -11.87 -16.54
C ALA A 183 -28.12 -12.06 -18.04
N THR A 184 -26.84 -11.97 -18.40
CA THR A 184 -26.30 -12.73 -19.53
C THR A 184 -25.47 -13.87 -18.96
N PRO A 185 -25.86 -15.14 -19.16
CA PRO A 185 -25.07 -16.29 -18.76
C PRO A 185 -24.01 -16.65 -19.82
N ASP A 186 -22.82 -16.96 -19.31
CA ASP A 186 -21.88 -18.01 -19.76
C ASP A 186 -21.17 -17.85 -21.12
N PRO A 187 -19.85 -18.15 -21.18
CA PRO A 187 -19.49 -19.55 -21.40
C PRO A 187 -18.30 -20.07 -20.58
N ARG A 188 -18.55 -21.19 -19.88
CA ARG A 188 -17.71 -22.39 -19.74
C ARG A 188 -16.22 -22.15 -19.49
N ALA A 189 -15.85 -22.04 -18.22
CA ALA A 189 -14.59 -22.61 -17.76
C ALA A 189 -14.79 -24.12 -17.58
N GLU A 190 -14.31 -24.89 -18.55
CA GLU A 190 -14.27 -26.35 -18.51
C GLU A 190 -13.37 -26.78 -17.34
N VAL A 191 -14.03 -27.19 -16.25
CA VAL A 191 -13.42 -27.88 -15.12
C VAL A 191 -12.98 -29.25 -15.61
N LEU A 192 -11.69 -29.40 -15.93
CA LEU A 192 -11.03 -30.70 -15.96
C LEU A 192 -10.80 -31.14 -14.52
N ALA A 193 -11.78 -31.88 -14.02
CA ALA A 193 -11.68 -32.68 -12.81
C ALA A 193 -10.81 -33.94 -13.04
N ALA A 194 -10.41 -34.51 -11.91
CA ALA A 194 -9.93 -35.87 -11.68
C ALA A 194 -8.43 -36.13 -11.93
N GLY A 195 -7.64 -35.79 -10.92
CA GLY A 195 -6.44 -36.54 -10.56
C GLY A 195 -6.53 -36.98 -9.11
N ASP A 196 -7.25 -38.07 -8.85
CA ASP A 196 -7.25 -38.80 -7.58
C ASP A 196 -5.83 -39.29 -7.27
N GLY A 197 -5.26 -38.82 -6.17
CA GLY A 197 -3.99 -39.27 -5.63
C GLY A 197 -4.03 -39.20 -4.11
N PRO A 198 -3.85 -40.32 -3.38
CA PRO A 198 -4.13 -40.35 -1.96
C PRO A 198 -2.92 -39.90 -1.13
N SER A 199 -3.25 -39.15 -0.09
CA SER A 199 -2.56 -39.13 1.21
C SER A 199 -1.18 -38.46 1.31
N ARG A 200 -1.13 -37.39 2.13
CA ARG A 200 -0.49 -37.35 3.47
C ARG A 200 0.23 -36.02 3.69
N GLY A 201 -0.02 -35.45 4.88
CA GLY A 201 0.94 -34.61 5.58
C GLY A 201 0.74 -33.13 5.33
N GLY A 202 0.17 -32.44 6.32
CA GLY A 202 0.17 -30.99 6.36
C GLY A 202 1.58 -30.42 6.45
N LEU A 203 1.68 -29.11 6.26
CA LEU A 203 2.60 -28.22 6.97
C LEU A 203 2.07 -26.80 6.76
N ALA A 204 1.97 -26.08 7.87
CA ALA A 204 1.70 -24.66 7.90
C ALA A 204 2.77 -23.91 7.10
N ILE A 205 2.35 -23.07 6.15
CA ILE A 205 3.23 -22.07 5.52
C ILE A 205 2.99 -20.77 6.28
N THR A 206 3.73 -20.63 7.38
CA THR A 206 4.08 -19.32 7.95
C THR A 206 5.32 -18.80 7.20
N GLY A 207 5.43 -17.48 7.12
CA GLY A 207 6.29 -16.73 6.20
C GLY A 207 7.74 -17.22 6.06
N SER A 208 8.27 -17.00 4.86
CA SER A 208 9.68 -17.21 4.54
C SER A 208 10.16 -15.99 3.76
N ASP A 209 10.56 -14.96 4.50
CA ASP A 209 11.76 -14.21 4.11
C ASP A 209 12.97 -15.12 4.34
N VAL A 210 13.93 -15.06 3.43
CA VAL A 210 15.18 -15.84 3.34
C VAL A 210 15.09 -17.15 2.52
N LEU A 211 15.41 -17.02 1.22
CA LEU A 211 16.08 -17.95 0.29
C LEU A 211 15.41 -17.99 -1.10
N ILE A 212 15.66 -16.96 -1.91
CA ILE A 212 15.77 -17.13 -3.36
C ILE A 212 17.22 -17.61 -3.60
N PRO A 213 17.41 -18.90 -3.99
CA PRO A 213 17.50 -19.19 -5.42
C PRO A 213 16.84 -20.55 -5.76
N VAL A 214 15.50 -20.59 -5.88
CA VAL A 214 14.83 -21.79 -6.46
C VAL A 214 13.82 -21.44 -7.56
N LEU A 215 13.63 -20.15 -7.89
CA LEU A 215 12.84 -19.74 -9.06
C LEU A 215 13.63 -19.76 -10.39
N GLY A 216 14.75 -20.49 -10.45
CA GLY A 216 15.49 -20.75 -11.69
C GLY A 216 15.10 -22.05 -12.42
N VAL A 217 14.37 -22.96 -11.76
CA VAL A 217 14.10 -24.30 -12.32
C VAL A 217 12.73 -24.37 -13.01
N GLY A 218 11.76 -23.56 -12.60
CA GLY A 218 10.40 -23.58 -13.15
C GLY A 218 10.30 -23.11 -14.60
N THR A 219 11.09 -22.10 -15.00
CA THR A 219 11.06 -21.55 -16.37
C THR A 219 11.74 -22.47 -17.39
N ALA A 220 12.77 -23.21 -16.99
CA ALA A 220 13.43 -24.21 -17.86
C ALA A 220 12.50 -25.37 -18.21
N ALA A 221 11.68 -25.86 -17.26
CA ALA A 221 10.72 -26.93 -17.51
C ALA A 221 9.61 -26.50 -18.49
N LEU A 222 9.16 -25.24 -18.41
CA LEU A 222 8.11 -24.72 -19.28
C LEU A 222 8.61 -24.51 -20.72
N ALA A 223 9.85 -24.03 -20.89
CA ALA A 223 10.49 -23.93 -22.20
C ALA A 223 10.73 -25.32 -22.84
N ALA A 224 11.21 -26.30 -22.05
CA ALA A 224 11.39 -27.68 -22.52
C ALA A 224 10.07 -28.34 -22.95
N GLY A 225 8.99 -28.10 -22.20
CA GLY A 225 7.65 -28.60 -22.52
C GLY A 225 7.10 -28.08 -23.86
N ILE A 226 7.33 -26.80 -24.17
CA ILE A 226 6.90 -26.18 -25.45
C ILE A 226 7.67 -26.77 -26.65
N VAL A 227 8.98 -27.02 -26.50
CA VAL A 227 9.80 -27.62 -27.56
C VAL A 227 9.40 -29.07 -27.82
N LEU A 228 9.21 -29.89 -26.77
CA LEU A 228 8.77 -31.27 -26.91
C LEU A 228 7.37 -31.38 -27.53
N ARG A 229 6.43 -30.50 -27.17
CA ARG A 229 5.08 -30.48 -27.77
C ARG A 229 5.11 -30.10 -29.25
N SER A 230 6.00 -29.17 -29.63
CA SER A 230 6.21 -28.74 -31.01
C SER A 230 6.77 -29.86 -31.88
N LEU A 231 7.74 -30.62 -31.37
CA LEU A 231 8.32 -31.79 -32.07
C LEU A 231 7.31 -32.94 -32.21
N HIS A 232 6.51 -33.19 -31.17
CA HIS A 232 5.50 -34.26 -31.21
C HIS A 232 4.32 -33.94 -32.15
N ARG A 233 4.01 -32.66 -32.40
CA ARG A 233 3.02 -32.27 -33.41
C ARG A 233 3.51 -32.48 -34.84
N ARG A 234 4.80 -32.30 -35.12
CA ARG A 234 5.36 -32.50 -36.47
C ARG A 234 5.44 -33.98 -36.87
N SER A 235 5.63 -34.91 -35.94
CA SER A 235 5.72 -36.34 -36.27
C SER A 235 4.39 -36.99 -36.66
N ARG A 236 3.25 -36.35 -36.37
CA ARG A 236 1.92 -36.89 -36.70
C ARG A 236 1.38 -36.47 -38.07
N GLY A 237 2.13 -35.66 -38.83
CA GLY A 237 1.68 -35.09 -40.11
C GLY A 237 1.98 -35.91 -41.37
N THR A 238 2.76 -37.00 -41.28
CA THR A 238 3.14 -37.81 -42.46
C THR A 238 2.44 -39.17 -42.42
N GLY A 239 1.12 -39.16 -42.61
CA GLY A 239 0.38 -40.35 -43.00
C GLY A 239 0.49 -40.54 -44.52
N PRO A 240 0.83 -41.74 -45.04
CA PRO A 240 0.96 -41.96 -46.47
C PRO A 240 -0.41 -41.85 -47.15
N ALA A 241 -0.51 -40.98 -48.15
CA ALA A 241 -1.67 -40.89 -49.02
C ALA A 241 -1.82 -42.21 -49.80
N HIS A 242 -2.81 -43.01 -49.41
CA HIS A 242 -3.22 -44.19 -50.18
C HIS A 242 -3.78 -43.72 -51.53
N ARG A 243 -3.04 -43.99 -52.60
CA ARG A 243 -3.53 -43.95 -53.99
C ARG A 243 -4.64 -44.99 -54.16
N ARG A 244 -5.71 -44.58 -54.82
CA ARG A 244 -6.56 -45.43 -55.67
C ARG A 244 -6.41 -44.96 -57.10
#